data_AF-A0A854PKJ4-F1
#
_entry.id   AF-A0A854PKJ4-F1
#
_cell.length_a   1.000
_cell.length_b   1.000
_cell.length_c   1.000
_cell.angle_alpha   90.00
_cell.angle_beta   90.00
_cell.angle_gamma   90.00
#
_symmetry.space_group_name_H-M   'P 1'
#
loop_
_entity.id
_entity.type
_entity.pdbx_description
1 polymer ?
#
loop_
_entity_poly.entity_id
_entity_poly.type
_entity_poly.pdbx_seq_one_letter_code
_entity_poly.pdbx_strand_id
1 'polypeptide(L)'
;MVLWYQPEQEIKDTYYYSIRMGINEQARIVSYDTKVFYQSDAWLDLTKAEGIIVIGSNQFTDHQLKKLKAFKRPLVFVGRNTLAEGYCCVYSDFHLSVKEIVDHFIKMGQKDIGMLAGDLNDEDDKEDLIDFRFQDFEFYARKLGLFDSSKIFVGKFTSESGYEVIKQAIEADKKYLMV
;
A
#
# COMPACT_ATOMS: atom_id res chain seq x y z
N MET A 1 -18.39 5.06 1.90
CA MET A 1 -17.00 4.59 1.98
C MET A 1 -16.45 4.89 3.35
N VAL A 2 -15.64 3.99 3.92
CA VAL A 2 -14.95 4.19 5.19
C VAL A 2 -13.46 4.18 4.92
N LEU A 3 -12.76 5.23 5.32
CA LEU A 3 -11.33 5.39 5.12
C LEU A 3 -10.62 5.23 6.46
N TRP A 4 -9.47 4.55 6.45
CA TRP A 4 -8.63 4.46 7.64
C TRP A 4 -8.00 5.82 8.02
N TYR A 5 -7.70 6.66 7.04
CA TYR A 5 -6.94 7.90 7.23
C TYR A 5 -7.71 8.98 7.98
N GLN A 6 -6.99 10.00 8.47
CA GLN A 6 -7.56 11.32 8.73
C GLN A 6 -7.62 12.12 7.41
N PRO A 7 -8.55 13.09 7.27
CA PRO A 7 -8.68 13.88 6.05
C PRO A 7 -7.37 14.50 5.55
N GLU A 8 -6.54 15.01 6.47
CA GLU A 8 -5.29 15.71 6.15
C GLU A 8 -4.20 14.77 5.64
N GLN A 9 -4.25 13.49 6.06
CA GLN A 9 -3.32 12.46 5.60
C GLN A 9 -3.71 11.95 4.20
N GLU A 10 -5.01 11.84 3.92
CA GLU A 10 -5.48 11.41 2.60
C GLU A 10 -5.01 12.35 1.49
N ILE A 11 -5.07 13.66 1.70
CA ILE A 11 -4.67 14.65 0.69
C ILE A 11 -3.18 14.50 0.31
N LYS A 12 -2.35 14.03 1.25
CA LYS A 12 -0.91 13.81 1.02
C LYS A 12 -0.62 12.45 0.39
N ASP A 13 -1.57 11.52 0.43
CA ASP A 13 -1.46 10.19 -0.14
C ASP A 13 -2.20 10.14 -1.49
N THR A 14 -1.45 10.39 -2.58
CA THR A 14 -2.00 10.37 -3.94
C THR A 14 -2.56 9.01 -4.33
N TYR A 15 -2.09 7.92 -3.72
CA TYR A 15 -2.54 6.57 -4.02
C TYR A 15 -3.97 6.34 -3.54
N TYR A 16 -4.27 6.54 -2.25
CA TYR A 16 -5.63 6.32 -1.74
C TYR A 16 -6.63 7.38 -2.22
N TYR A 17 -6.17 8.62 -2.43
CA TYR A 17 -6.99 9.64 -3.07
C TYR A 17 -7.45 9.20 -4.47
N SER A 18 -6.55 8.66 -5.29
CA SER A 18 -6.88 8.19 -6.65
C SER A 18 -7.91 7.04 -6.62
N ILE A 19 -7.77 6.09 -5.69
CA ILE A 19 -8.72 4.99 -5.48
C ILE A 19 -10.09 5.53 -5.12
N ARG A 20 -10.18 6.46 -4.16
CA ARG A 20 -11.45 7.06 -3.77
C ARG A 20 -12.11 7.79 -4.94
N MET A 21 -11.33 8.56 -5.71
CA MET A 21 -11.85 9.26 -6.87
C MET A 21 -12.38 8.30 -7.94
N GLY A 22 -11.69 7.19 -8.19
CA GLY A 22 -12.16 6.13 -9.08
C GLY A 22 -13.47 5.50 -8.61
N ILE A 23 -13.61 5.23 -7.30
CA ILE A 23 -14.85 4.71 -6.71
C ILE A 23 -16.00 5.72 -6.87
N ASN A 24 -15.76 7.00 -6.57
CA ASN A 24 -16.75 8.05 -6.71
C ASN A 24 -17.26 8.19 -8.15
N GLU A 25 -16.35 8.17 -9.12
CA GLU A 25 -16.71 8.31 -10.53
C GLU A 25 -17.54 7.11 -11.01
N GLN A 26 -17.17 5.89 -10.63
CA GLN A 26 -17.94 4.70 -10.99
C GLN A 26 -19.30 4.67 -10.32
N ALA A 27 -19.40 5.04 -9.04
CA ALA A 27 -20.67 5.14 -8.33
C ALA A 27 -21.61 6.14 -9.03
N ARG A 28 -21.09 7.30 -9.44
CA ARG A 28 -21.85 8.31 -10.20
C ARG A 28 -22.37 7.75 -11.53
N ILE A 29 -21.53 7.03 -12.28
CA ILE A 29 -21.92 6.40 -13.56
C ILE A 29 -23.08 5.42 -13.37
N VAL A 30 -23.07 4.65 -12.28
CA VAL A 30 -24.13 3.68 -11.97
C VAL A 30 -25.25 4.27 -11.09
N SER A 31 -25.35 5.60 -10.98
CA SER A 31 -26.41 6.32 -10.25
C SER A 31 -26.47 6.06 -8.74
N TYR A 32 -25.32 5.83 -8.11
CA TYR A 32 -25.17 5.76 -6.66
C TYR A 32 -24.56 7.05 -6.10
N ASP A 33 -25.08 7.47 -4.95
CA ASP A 33 -24.46 8.51 -4.13
C ASP A 33 -23.40 7.93 -3.19
N THR A 34 -22.28 8.64 -3.05
CA THR A 34 -21.20 8.26 -2.14
C THR A 34 -21.06 9.23 -0.98
N LYS A 35 -20.97 8.69 0.25
CA LYS A 35 -20.57 9.45 1.45
C LYS A 35 -19.27 8.89 2.01
N VAL A 36 -18.32 9.77 2.33
CA VAL A 36 -17.04 9.41 2.95
C VAL A 36 -17.18 9.50 4.47
N PHE A 37 -16.64 8.51 5.17
CA PHE A 37 -16.44 8.51 6.61
C PHE A 37 -14.97 8.18 6.87
N TYR A 38 -14.36 8.87 7.81
CA TYR A 38 -13.01 8.59 8.29
C TYR A 38 -13.06 7.70 9.55
N GLN A 39 -11.91 7.19 9.98
CA GLN A 39 -11.85 6.29 11.14
C GLN A 39 -12.36 6.92 12.45
N SER A 40 -12.23 8.24 12.57
CA SER A 40 -12.65 9.06 13.71
C SER A 40 -14.14 9.38 13.70
N ASP A 41 -14.84 9.14 12.59
CA ASP A 41 -16.25 9.50 12.44
C ASP A 41 -17.19 8.51 13.13
N ALA A 42 -18.37 9.00 13.50
CA ALA A 42 -19.49 8.15 13.88
C ALA A 42 -20.10 7.49 12.64
N TRP A 43 -20.02 6.16 12.56
CA TRP A 43 -20.51 5.38 11.42
C TRP A 43 -22.01 5.05 11.45
N LEU A 44 -22.83 5.74 12.26
CA LEU A 44 -24.25 5.41 12.44
C LEU A 44 -25.04 5.45 11.12
N ASP A 45 -24.70 6.36 10.22
CA ASP A 45 -25.33 6.50 8.90
C ASP A 45 -25.03 5.34 7.95
N LEU A 46 -24.05 4.46 8.23
CA LEU A 46 -23.82 3.26 7.43
C LEU A 46 -25.02 2.29 7.46
N THR A 47 -25.89 2.40 8.47
CA THR A 47 -27.16 1.67 8.51
C THR A 47 -28.07 1.98 7.31
N LYS A 48 -27.93 3.15 6.68
CA LYS A 48 -28.72 3.59 5.52
C LYS A 48 -28.07 3.27 4.19
N ALA A 49 -26.82 2.78 4.18
CA ALA A 49 -26.08 2.52 2.96
C ALA A 49 -26.51 1.21 2.29
N GLU A 50 -26.50 1.18 0.96
CA GLU A 50 -26.72 -0.05 0.19
C GLU A 50 -25.47 -0.96 0.19
N GLY A 51 -24.29 -0.39 0.43
CA GLY A 51 -23.03 -1.10 0.49
C GLY A 51 -21.93 -0.26 1.16
N ILE A 52 -20.90 -0.94 1.62
CA ILE A 52 -19.76 -0.35 2.33
C ILE A 52 -18.48 -0.75 1.60
N ILE A 53 -17.71 0.25 1.18
CA ILE A 53 -16.36 0.08 0.65
C ILE A 53 -15.40 0.66 1.68
N VAL A 54 -14.42 -0.14 2.09
CA VAL A 54 -13.37 0.24 3.06
C VAL A 54 -12.05 0.43 2.30
N ILE A 55 -11.41 1.58 2.47
CA ILE A 55 -10.15 1.92 1.79
C ILE A 55 -9.02 2.02 2.84
N GLY A 56 -7.97 1.22 2.66
CA GLY A 56 -6.93 1.00 3.66
C GLY A 56 -7.43 0.07 4.76
N SER A 57 -6.68 -0.98 5.12
CA SER A 57 -7.21 -2.00 6.05
C SER A 57 -6.21 -2.71 6.95
N ASN A 58 -4.90 -2.55 6.76
CA ASN A 58 -3.90 -3.12 7.67
C ASN A 58 -3.93 -2.49 9.06
N GLN A 59 -4.57 -1.33 9.17
CA GLN A 59 -4.56 -0.52 10.38
C GLN A 59 -5.94 -0.45 11.07
N PHE A 60 -6.95 -1.16 10.54
CA PHE A 60 -8.21 -1.35 11.25
C PHE A 60 -8.09 -2.48 12.26
N THR A 61 -8.47 -2.20 13.49
CA THR A 61 -8.53 -3.20 14.57
C THR A 61 -9.64 -4.22 14.31
N ASP A 62 -9.51 -5.43 14.86
CA ASP A 62 -10.57 -6.45 14.86
C ASP A 62 -11.92 -5.92 15.36
N HIS A 63 -11.89 -5.01 16.33
CA HIS A 63 -13.09 -4.35 16.85
C HIS A 63 -13.79 -3.52 15.77
N GLN A 64 -13.03 -2.70 15.04
CA GLN A 64 -13.58 -1.89 13.95
C GLN A 64 -14.10 -2.77 12.81
N LEU A 65 -13.39 -3.85 12.45
CA LEU A 65 -13.86 -4.81 11.45
C LEU A 65 -15.20 -5.46 11.86
N LYS A 66 -15.33 -5.89 13.12
CA LYS A 66 -16.58 -6.42 13.67
C LYS A 66 -17.71 -5.38 13.64
N LYS A 67 -17.41 -4.11 13.94
CA LYS A 67 -18.37 -3.00 13.86
C LYS A 67 -18.87 -2.79 12.43
N LEU A 68 -17.98 -2.81 11.44
CA LEU A 68 -18.34 -2.72 10.02
C LEU A 68 -19.24 -3.89 9.59
N LYS A 69 -18.91 -5.11 10.03
CA LYS A 69 -19.73 -6.31 9.77
C LYS A 69 -21.12 -6.24 10.41
N ALA A 70 -21.23 -5.61 11.58
CA ALA A 70 -22.50 -5.50 12.31
C ALA A 70 -23.57 -4.69 11.57
N PHE A 71 -23.21 -3.85 10.61
CA PHE A 71 -24.17 -3.14 9.76
C PHE A 71 -24.94 -4.06 8.79
N LYS A 72 -24.48 -5.30 8.60
CA LYS A 72 -25.12 -6.30 7.71
C LYS A 72 -25.39 -5.78 6.30
N ARG A 73 -24.45 -4.99 5.77
CA ARG A 73 -24.44 -4.50 4.38
C ARG A 73 -23.38 -5.24 3.57
N PRO A 74 -23.52 -5.33 2.24
CA PRO A 74 -22.43 -5.71 1.35
C PRO A 74 -21.16 -4.93 1.70
N LEU A 75 -20.06 -5.64 1.92
CA LEU A 75 -18.81 -5.07 2.44
C LEU A 75 -17.64 -5.54 1.58
N VAL A 76 -16.89 -4.59 1.04
CA VAL A 76 -15.68 -4.84 0.24
C VAL A 76 -14.52 -4.02 0.78
N PHE A 77 -13.36 -4.65 0.94
CA PHE A 77 -12.11 -3.99 1.31
C PHE A 77 -11.27 -3.70 0.07
N VAL A 78 -10.61 -2.54 0.04
CA VAL A 78 -9.74 -2.13 -1.05
C VAL A 78 -8.32 -1.87 -0.52
N GLY A 79 -7.34 -2.54 -1.14
CA GLY A 79 -5.91 -2.37 -0.84
C GLY A 79 -5.28 -3.46 0.04
N ARG A 80 -6.02 -4.51 0.43
CA ARG A 80 -5.51 -5.66 1.18
C ARG A 80 -6.26 -6.92 0.79
N ASN A 81 -5.58 -8.07 0.85
CA ASN A 81 -6.24 -9.37 0.84
C ASN A 81 -6.93 -9.64 2.19
N THR A 82 -8.26 -9.57 2.22
CA THR A 82 -9.08 -9.88 3.41
C THR A 82 -9.89 -11.18 3.29
N LEU A 83 -9.50 -12.04 2.34
CA LEU A 83 -10.26 -13.24 1.99
C LEU A 83 -10.20 -14.29 3.11
N ALA A 84 -9.05 -14.44 3.77
CA ALA A 84 -8.88 -15.36 4.88
C ALA A 84 -9.75 -14.99 6.10
N GLU A 85 -10.00 -13.70 6.29
CA GLU A 85 -10.91 -13.16 7.31
C GLU A 85 -12.39 -13.24 6.90
N GLY A 86 -12.68 -13.74 5.70
CA GLY A 86 -14.02 -13.97 5.18
C GLY A 86 -14.69 -12.72 4.60
N TYR A 87 -13.92 -11.75 4.13
CA TYR A 87 -14.43 -10.54 3.50
C TYR A 87 -14.06 -10.48 2.01
N CYS A 88 -14.93 -9.87 1.20
CA CYS A 88 -14.61 -9.56 -0.18
C CYS A 88 -13.53 -8.47 -0.22
N CYS A 89 -12.58 -8.61 -1.13
CA CYS A 89 -11.53 -7.63 -1.32
C CYS A 89 -11.14 -7.40 -2.77
N VAL A 90 -10.62 -6.22 -3.04
CA VAL A 90 -9.89 -5.85 -4.25
C VAL A 90 -8.52 -5.34 -3.82
N TYR A 91 -7.45 -5.95 -4.32
CA TYR A 91 -6.09 -5.54 -4.01
C TYR A 91 -5.19 -5.76 -5.22
N SER A 92 -4.07 -5.05 -5.26
CA SER A 92 -3.08 -5.18 -6.33
C SER A 92 -2.14 -6.35 -6.06
N ASP A 93 -1.79 -7.09 -7.11
CA ASP A 93 -0.74 -8.11 -7.06
C ASP A 93 0.64 -7.43 -7.11
N PHE A 94 1.14 -7.05 -5.93
CA PHE A 94 2.46 -6.46 -5.80
C PHE A 94 3.59 -7.46 -6.02
N HIS A 95 3.37 -8.76 -5.74
CA HIS A 95 4.35 -9.80 -5.98
C HIS A 95 4.71 -9.89 -7.46
N LEU A 96 3.69 -9.96 -8.32
CA LEU A 96 3.91 -9.95 -9.77
C LEU A 96 4.54 -8.64 -10.23
N SER A 97 4.08 -7.50 -9.70
CA SER A 97 4.59 -6.18 -10.08
C SER A 97 6.09 -6.03 -9.80
N VAL A 98 6.55 -6.42 -8.60
CA VAL A 98 7.96 -6.39 -8.22
C VAL A 98 8.78 -7.29 -9.14
N LYS A 99 8.30 -8.51 -9.39
CA LYS A 99 8.96 -9.44 -10.31
C LYS A 99 9.09 -8.88 -11.72
N GLU A 100 8.04 -8.25 -12.26
CA GLU A 100 8.04 -7.67 -13.60
C GLU A 100 9.04 -6.52 -13.74
N ILE A 101 9.19 -5.67 -12.71
CA ILE A 101 10.19 -4.60 -12.68
C ILE A 101 11.62 -5.18 -12.70
N VAL A 102 11.90 -6.17 -11.85
CA VAL A 102 13.21 -6.84 -11.81
C VAL A 102 13.52 -7.52 -13.14
N ASP A 103 12.55 -8.25 -13.71
CA ASP A 103 12.69 -8.91 -15.01
C ASP A 103 12.95 -7.89 -16.13
N HIS A 104 12.30 -6.73 -16.07
CA HIS A 104 12.51 -5.65 -17.02
C HIS A 104 13.95 -5.12 -16.98
N PHE A 105 14.48 -4.83 -15.78
CA PHE A 105 15.87 -4.39 -15.61
C PHE A 105 16.87 -5.41 -16.13
N ILE A 106 16.66 -6.71 -15.84
CA ILE A 106 17.53 -7.79 -16.32
C ILE A 106 17.50 -7.87 -17.86
N LYS A 107 16.32 -7.74 -18.47
CA LYS A 107 16.18 -7.72 -19.94
C LYS A 107 16.93 -6.53 -20.57
N MET A 108 17.06 -5.43 -19.85
CA MET A 108 17.89 -4.27 -20.26
C MET A 108 19.39 -4.47 -20.00
N GLY A 109 19.82 -5.64 -19.51
CA GLY A 109 21.22 -5.96 -19.23
C GLY A 109 21.72 -5.51 -17.86
N GLN A 110 20.81 -5.08 -16.98
CA GLN A 110 21.15 -4.53 -15.67
C GLN A 110 21.25 -5.65 -14.63
N LYS A 111 22.31 -5.60 -13.82
CA LYS A 111 22.57 -6.60 -12.76
C LYS A 111 22.70 -5.98 -11.38
N ASP A 112 22.89 -4.66 -11.33
CA ASP A 112 23.02 -3.88 -10.10
C ASP A 112 21.67 -3.25 -9.74
N ILE A 113 20.79 -4.11 -9.23
CA ILE A 113 19.42 -3.77 -8.84
C ILE A 113 19.36 -3.68 -7.32
N GLY A 114 18.87 -2.55 -6.81
CA GLY A 114 18.61 -2.30 -5.39
C GLY A 114 17.13 -1.99 -5.15
N MET A 115 16.77 -1.70 -3.90
CA MET A 115 15.40 -1.31 -3.54
C MET A 115 15.42 -0.19 -2.50
N LEU A 116 14.53 0.78 -2.69
CA LEU A 116 14.21 1.77 -1.66
C LEU A 116 12.94 1.29 -0.93
N ALA A 117 13.12 0.76 0.27
CA ALA A 117 12.01 0.36 1.12
C ALA A 117 11.61 1.52 2.04
N GLY A 118 10.31 1.66 2.25
CA GLY A 118 9.78 2.49 3.33
C GLY A 118 9.74 1.67 4.61
N ASP A 119 10.33 2.19 5.69
CA ASP A 119 10.15 1.64 7.02
C ASP A 119 8.73 1.97 7.52
N LEU A 120 7.96 0.94 7.79
CA LEU A 120 6.60 1.03 8.31
C LEU A 120 6.55 1.08 9.84
N ASN A 121 7.66 0.73 10.51
CA ASN A 121 7.78 0.69 11.96
C ASN A 121 8.47 1.94 12.54
N ASP A 122 9.10 2.78 11.69
CA ASP A 122 9.92 3.94 12.11
C ASP A 122 11.08 3.54 13.07
N GLU A 123 11.58 2.30 12.96
CA GLU A 123 12.67 1.76 13.80
C GLU A 123 14.04 1.78 13.10
N ASP A 124 14.09 2.19 11.82
CA ASP A 124 15.25 2.18 10.92
C ASP A 124 15.94 0.80 10.84
N ASP A 125 15.22 -0.28 11.15
CA ASP A 125 15.74 -1.64 11.13
C ASP A 125 15.62 -2.26 9.73
N LYS A 126 16.77 -2.43 9.08
CA LYS A 126 16.87 -3.06 7.75
C LYS A 126 16.63 -4.57 7.79
N GLU A 127 16.79 -5.21 8.94
CA GLU A 127 16.68 -6.67 9.10
C GLU A 127 15.25 -7.11 9.43
N ASP A 128 14.36 -6.18 9.82
CA ASP A 128 12.95 -6.46 10.16
C ASP A 128 11.94 -5.60 9.38
N LEU A 129 12.25 -5.37 8.09
CA LEU A 129 11.30 -4.71 7.18
C LEU A 129 10.11 -5.62 6.92
N ILE A 130 8.98 -5.29 7.55
CA ILE A 130 7.70 -6.00 7.39
C ILE A 130 6.97 -5.66 6.08
N ASP A 131 7.51 -4.76 5.25
CA ASP A 131 6.88 -4.37 3.99
C ASP A 131 6.88 -5.54 2.99
N PHE A 132 5.69 -5.91 2.54
CA PHE A 132 5.50 -7.05 1.64
C PHE A 132 6.20 -6.87 0.28
N ARG A 133 6.40 -5.63 -0.21
CA ARG A 133 7.13 -5.40 -1.47
C ARG A 133 8.61 -5.66 -1.28
N PHE A 134 9.16 -5.32 -0.12
CA PHE A 134 10.53 -5.67 0.22
C PHE A 134 10.71 -7.18 0.31
N GLN A 135 9.80 -7.88 0.98
CA GLN A 135 9.84 -9.33 1.08
C GLN A 135 9.76 -10.00 -0.30
N ASP A 136 8.87 -9.52 -1.18
CA ASP A 136 8.75 -9.99 -2.56
C ASP A 136 10.05 -9.74 -3.37
N PHE A 137 10.64 -8.55 -3.23
CA PHE A 137 11.90 -8.20 -3.89
C PHE A 137 13.05 -9.07 -3.38
N GLU A 138 13.23 -9.18 -2.07
CA GLU A 138 14.27 -9.98 -1.45
C GLU A 138 14.17 -11.43 -1.92
N PHE A 139 12.99 -12.04 -1.81
CA PHE A 139 12.76 -13.41 -2.24
C PHE A 139 13.14 -13.61 -3.72
N TYR A 140 12.68 -12.71 -4.59
CA TYR A 140 12.93 -12.84 -6.03
C TYR A 140 14.39 -12.57 -6.40
N ALA A 141 15.00 -11.52 -5.87
CA ALA A 141 16.39 -11.18 -6.09
C ALA A 141 17.35 -12.27 -5.56
N ARG A 142 17.04 -12.90 -4.41
CA ARG A 142 17.81 -14.04 -3.88
C ARG A 142 17.72 -15.24 -4.80
N LYS A 143 16.51 -15.56 -5.31
CA LYS A 143 16.31 -16.64 -6.29
C LYS A 143 17.13 -16.46 -7.57
N LEU A 144 17.38 -15.21 -7.96
CA LEU A 144 18.19 -14.86 -9.13
C LEU A 144 19.70 -14.69 -8.83
N GLY A 145 20.11 -14.79 -7.56
CA GLY A 145 21.49 -14.54 -7.14
C GLY A 145 21.92 -13.07 -7.24
N LEU A 146 20.96 -12.14 -7.25
CA LEU A 146 21.20 -10.70 -7.40
C LEU A 146 21.06 -9.92 -6.08
N PHE A 147 20.51 -10.55 -5.04
CA PHE A 147 20.28 -9.88 -3.76
C PHE A 147 21.58 -9.50 -3.07
N ASP A 148 21.67 -8.23 -2.67
CA ASP A 148 22.77 -7.66 -1.91
C ASP A 148 22.19 -6.65 -0.91
N SER A 149 22.32 -6.94 0.39
CA SER A 149 21.78 -6.10 1.46
C SER A 149 22.39 -4.69 1.47
N SER A 150 23.60 -4.50 0.92
CA SER A 150 24.24 -3.19 0.80
C SER A 150 23.55 -2.27 -0.22
N LYS A 151 22.69 -2.83 -1.09
CA LYS A 151 21.85 -2.16 -2.09
C LYS A 151 20.42 -1.94 -1.60
N ILE A 152 20.13 -2.23 -0.33
CA ILE A 152 18.85 -1.95 0.30
C ILE A 152 18.95 -0.63 1.06
N PHE A 153 18.09 0.29 0.65
CA PHE A 153 17.98 1.62 1.23
C PHE A 153 16.64 1.72 1.93
N VAL A 154 16.66 2.33 3.11
CA VAL A 154 15.49 2.43 3.97
C VAL A 154 15.33 3.88 4.34
N GLY A 155 14.10 4.37 4.26
CA GLY A 155 13.71 5.68 4.77
C GLY A 155 12.30 5.62 5.30
N LYS A 156 11.84 6.70 5.91
CA LYS A 156 10.45 6.83 6.35
C LYS A 156 9.50 6.75 5.17
N PHE A 157 8.25 6.41 5.45
CA PHE A 157 7.19 6.34 4.45
C PHE A 157 6.71 7.74 3.97
N THR A 158 7.65 8.58 3.51
CA THR A 158 7.41 9.93 2.99
C THR A 158 8.30 10.21 1.77
N SER A 159 7.80 11.06 0.87
CA SER A 159 8.53 11.47 -0.34
C SER A 159 9.85 12.18 0.00
N GLU A 160 9.86 13.00 1.04
CA GLU A 160 11.04 13.74 1.50
C GLU A 160 12.13 12.80 1.99
N SER A 161 11.76 11.77 2.77
CA SER A 161 12.72 10.79 3.24
C SER A 161 13.29 9.97 2.08
N GLY A 162 12.44 9.56 1.13
CA GLY A 162 12.90 8.84 -0.05
C GLY A 162 13.89 9.66 -0.88
N TYR A 163 13.63 10.96 -1.04
CA TYR A 163 14.54 11.87 -1.73
C TYR A 163 15.91 11.96 -1.05
N GLU A 164 15.95 12.20 0.26
CA GLU A 164 17.21 12.34 1.00
C GLU A 164 18.03 11.04 1.00
N VAL A 165 17.38 9.88 1.15
CA VAL A 165 18.04 8.57 1.12
C VAL A 165 18.70 8.30 -0.24
N ILE A 166 17.99 8.56 -1.34
CA ILE A 166 18.53 8.37 -2.68
C ILE A 166 19.63 9.39 -2.99
N LYS A 167 19.46 10.64 -2.55
CA LYS A 167 20.49 11.68 -2.71
C LYS A 167 21.79 11.27 -2.03
N GLN A 168 21.74 10.79 -0.79
CA GLN A 168 22.91 10.29 -0.07
C GLN A 168 23.55 9.08 -0.76
N ALA A 169 22.75 8.18 -1.34
CA ALA A 169 23.25 7.06 -2.12
C ALA A 169 24.05 7.54 -3.35
N ILE A 170 23.50 8.50 -4.09
CA ILE A 170 24.16 9.07 -5.28
C ILE A 170 25.46 9.79 -4.90
N GLU A 171 25.46 10.57 -3.81
CA GLU A 171 26.65 11.26 -3.29
C GLU A 171 27.76 10.29 -2.86
N ALA A 172 27.40 9.09 -2.42
CA ALA A 172 28.32 8.00 -2.10
C ALA A 172 28.75 7.16 -3.33
N ASP A 173 28.47 7.63 -4.55
CA ASP A 173 28.68 6.95 -5.85
C ASP A 173 28.01 5.56 -5.94
N LYS A 174 26.93 5.35 -5.17
CA LYS A 174 26.09 4.15 -5.24
C LYS A 174 25.04 4.32 -6.34
N LYS A 175 25.39 3.91 -7.56
CA LYS A 175 24.49 3.96 -8.73
C LYS A 175 23.82 2.60 -8.95
N TYR A 176 22.58 2.48 -8.50
CA TYR A 176 21.76 1.28 -8.67
C TYR A 176 20.45 1.64 -9.35
N LEU A 177 19.89 0.70 -10.11
CA LEU A 177 18.49 0.80 -10.49
C LEU A 177 17.65 0.36 -9.29
N MET A 178 16.75 1.24 -8.87
CA MET A 178 15.93 1.04 -7.69
C MET A 178 14.57 0.49 -8.11
N VAL A 179 14.15 -0.59 -7.45
CA VAL A 179 12.76 -1.05 -7.38
C VAL A 179 12.00 -0.22 -6.35
#